data_AF-A0A920GIV5-F1
#
_entry.id   AF-A0A920GIV5-F1
#
_cell.length_a   1.000
_cell.length_b   1.000
_cell.length_c   1.000
_cell.angle_alpha   90.00
_cell.angle_beta   90.00
_cell.angle_gamma   90.00
#
_symmetry.space_group_name_H-M   'P 1'
#
loop_
_entity.id
_entity.type
_entity.pdbx_description
1 polymer ?
#
loop_
_entity_poly.entity_id
_entity_poly.type
_entity_poly.pdbx_seq_one_letter_code
_entity_poly.pdbx_strand_id
1 'polypeptide(L)' 'MPIKIPSKLPAKQQLEKEQVQLIASDTALRQDIRPMKVLLLNLMPKKRDTEVQFARLLGNSPSK' A
#
# COMPACT_ATOMS: atom_id res chain seq x y z
N MET A 1 -4.54 -6.76 5.34
CA MET A 1 -5.58 -6.04 4.56
C MET A 1 -4.98 -5.61 3.25
N PRO A 2 -5.69 -5.72 2.13
CA PRO A 2 -5.16 -5.25 0.87
C PRO A 2 -5.03 -3.72 0.85
N ILE A 3 -3.87 -3.22 0.41
CA ILE A 3 -3.61 -1.79 0.31
C ILE A 3 -3.61 -1.33 -1.15
N LYS A 4 -4.15 -0.12 -1.36
CA LYS A 4 -4.12 0.56 -2.65
C LYS A 4 -2.99 1.58 -2.63
N ILE A 5 -2.09 1.48 -3.61
CA ILE A 5 -0.99 2.44 -3.81
C ILE A 5 -0.99 2.95 -5.26
N PRO A 6 -0.54 4.19 -5.50
CA PRO A 6 -0.46 4.76 -6.85
C PRO A 6 0.43 3.92 -7.77
N SER A 7 0.04 3.77 -9.04
CA SER A 7 0.82 3.02 -10.04
C SER A 7 2.22 3.59 -10.27
N LYS A 8 2.42 4.89 -9.98
CA LYS A 8 3.69 5.61 -10.13
C LYS A 8 4.57 5.57 -8.86
N LEU A 9 4.15 4.87 -7.80
CA LEU A 9 4.90 4.80 -6.55
C LEU A 9 6.16 3.93 -6.73
N PRO A 10 7.38 4.42 -6.46
CA PRO A 10 8.63 3.66 -6.62
C PRO A 10 8.68 2.36 -5.81
N ALA A 11 7.93 2.30 -4.71
CA ALA A 11 7.82 1.15 -3.84
C ALA A 11 7.02 -0.03 -4.44
N LYS A 12 6.21 0.20 -5.49
CA LYS A 12 5.28 -0.81 -6.04
C LYS A 12 5.98 -2.11 -6.46
N GLN A 13 7.04 -2.03 -7.27
CA GLN A 13 7.77 -3.20 -7.77
C GLN A 13 8.38 -4.05 -6.65
N GLN A 14 8.75 -3.42 -5.54
CA GLN A 14 9.36 -4.11 -4.41
C GLN A 14 8.30 -4.79 -3.54
N LEU A 15 7.15 -4.13 -3.34
CA LEU A 15 6.01 -4.69 -2.61
C LEU A 15 5.37 -5.88 -3.35
N GLU A 16 5.32 -5.83 -4.70
CA GLU A 16 4.87 -6.96 -5.53
C GLU A 16 5.80 -8.19 -5.37
N LYS A 17 7.12 -7.97 -5.33
CA LYS A 17 8.10 -9.05 -5.08
C LYS A 17 7.98 -9.66 -3.69
N GLU A 18 7.57 -8.85 -2.72
CA GLU A 18 7.41 -9.25 -1.32
C GLU A 18 6.04 -9.86 -1.00
N GLN A 19 5.22 -10.12 -2.03
CA GLN A 19 3.87 -10.68 -1.89
C GLN A 19 2.96 -9.86 -0.97
N VAL A 20 3.23 -8.56 -0.81
CA VAL A 20 2.32 -7.66 -0.11
C VAL A 20 1.02 -7.63 -0.89
N GLN A 21 -0.11 -7.82 -0.20
CA GLN A 21 -1.43 -7.84 -0.82
C GLN A 21 -1.78 -6.44 -1.36
N LEU A 22 -1.49 -6.22 -2.64
CA LEU A 22 -1.87 -5.02 -3.37
C LEU A 22 -3.21 -5.26 -4.06
N ILE A 23 -4.13 -4.31 -3.92
CA ILE A 23 -5.38 -4.34 -4.68
C ILE A 23 -5.26 -3.45 -5.91
N ALA A 24 -5.65 -3.99 -7.06
CA ALA A 24 -5.86 -3.21 -8.27
C ALA A 24 -7.11 -2.33 -8.10
N SER A 25 -7.09 -1.13 -8.70
CA SER A 25 -8.06 -0.07 -8.46
C SER A 25 -9.52 -0.50 -8.69
N ASP A 26 -9.70 -1.47 -9.58
CA ASP A 26 -10.91 -2.07 -10.10
C ASP A 26 -11.46 -3.20 -9.21
N THR A 27 -10.60 -3.91 -8.46
CA THR A 27 -11.01 -4.98 -7.54
C THR A 27 -11.43 -4.45 -6.16
N ALA A 28 -10.91 -3.27 -5.77
CA ALA A 28 -11.22 -2.62 -4.49
C ALA A 28 -12.72 -2.28 -4.33
N LEU A 29 -13.39 -1.97 -5.44
CA LEU A 29 -14.79 -1.56 -5.47
C LEU A 29 -15.77 -2.73 -5.30
N ARG A 30 -15.29 -3.97 -5.51
CA ARG A 30 -16.12 -5.19 -5.40
C ARG A 30 -16.15 -5.76 -4.00
N GLN A 31 -15.10 -5.52 -3.22
CA GLN A 31 -15.08 -5.88 -1.81
C GLN A 31 -15.91 -4.82 -1.11
N ASP A 32 -17.07 -5.20 -0.60
CA ASP A 32 -18.06 -4.32 0.07
C ASP A 32 -17.52 -3.83 1.44
N ILE A 33 -16.32 -3.25 1.41
CA ILE A 33 -15.49 -2.81 2.54
C ILE A 33 -15.20 -1.33 2.30
N ARG A 34 -15.49 -0.49 3.30
CA ARG A 34 -15.24 0.94 3.22
C ARG A 34 -13.73 1.21 3.10
N PRO A 35 -13.22 1.77 1.98
CA PRO A 35 -11.80 2.01 1.82
C PRO A 35 -11.35 3.14 2.76
N MET A 36 -10.33 2.89 3.56
CA MET A 36 -9.67 3.96 4.34
C MET A 36 -8.72 4.76 3.45
N LYS A 37 -8.83 6.08 3.52
CA LYS A 37 -7.90 7.00 2.83
C LYS A 37 -6.83 7.44 3.83
N VAL A 38 -5.58 7.09 3.57
CA VAL A 38 -4.43 7.47 4.38
C VAL A 38 -3.52 8.38 3.56
N LEU A 39 -3.17 9.54 4.11
CA LEU A 39 -2.19 10.45 3.53
C LEU A 39 -0.85 10.26 4.23
N LEU A 40 0.21 10.05 3.46
CA LEU A 40 1.58 9.95 3.97
C LEU A 40 2.42 11.11 3.40
N LEU A 41 2.76 12.08 4.24
CA LEU A 41 3.75 13.09 3.90
C LEU A 41 5.15 12.59 4.28
N ASN A 42 5.86 12.00 3.33
CA ASN A 42 7.19 11.47 3.56
C ASN A 42 8.26 12.56 3.48
N LEU A 43 8.87 12.93 4.62
CA LEU A 43 9.97 13.90 4.71
C LEU A 43 11.36 13.24 4.82
N MET A 44 11.44 11.91 4.73
CA MET A 44 12.72 11.22 4.83
C MET A 44 13.61 11.47 3.60
N PRO A 45 14.94 11.47 3.77
CA PRO A 45 15.89 11.61 2.66
C PRO A 45 15.84 10.41 1.69
N LYS A 46 15.52 9.21 2.20
CA LYS A 46 15.35 7.98 1.40
C LYS A 46 13.87 7.69 1.15
N LYS A 47 13.26 8.44 0.22
CA LYS A 47 11.82 8.38 -0.10
C LYS A 47 11.30 6.95 -0.33
N ARG A 48 11.98 6.20 -1.23
CA ARG A 48 11.58 4.85 -1.65
C ARG A 48 11.57 3.83 -0.50
N ASP A 49 12.64 3.81 0.29
CA ASP A 49 12.79 2.83 1.38
C ASP A 49 11.72 3.06 2.46
N THR A 50 11.47 4.32 2.80
CA THR A 50 10.45 4.68 3.79
C THR A 50 9.04 4.36 3.30
N GLU A 51 8.73 4.60 2.02
CA GLU A 51 7.44 4.23 1.43
C GLU A 51 7.20 2.71 1.46
N VAL A 52 8.22 1.89 1.15
CA VAL A 52 8.13 0.43 1.23
C VAL A 52 7.85 0.00 2.68
N GLN A 53 8.57 0.57 3.66
CA GLN A 53 8.39 0.25 5.08
C GLN A 53 6.96 0.55 5.56
N PHE A 54 6.42 1.74 5.25
CA PHE A 54 5.05 2.09 5.61
C PHE A 54 4.02 1.21 4.89
N ALA A 55 4.21 0.93 3.61
CA ALA A 55 3.30 0.06 2.87
C ALA A 55 3.26 -1.37 3.44
N ARG A 56 4.39 -1.93 3.90
CA ARG A 56 4.41 -3.22 4.60
C ARG A 56 3.58 -3.19 5.89
N LEU A 57 3.75 -2.16 6.71
CA LEU A 57 3.02 -2.02 7.97
C LEU A 57 1.51 -1.89 7.75
N LEU A 58 1.11 -1.11 6.74
CA LEU A 58 -0.30 -0.94 6.38
C LEU A 58 -0.90 -2.20 5.75
N GLY A 59 -0.17 -2.90 4.89
CA GLY A 59 -0.60 -4.14 4.25
C GLY A 59 -0.78 -5.30 5.23
N ASN A 60 0.09 -5.37 6.25
CA ASN A 60 0.06 -6.41 7.27
C ASN A 60 -0.90 -6.12 8.43
N SER A 61 -1.72 -5.06 8.35
CA SER A 61 -2.74 -4.81 9.36
C SER A 61 -3.77 -5.95 9.35
N PRO A 62 -4.01 -6.62 10.50
CA PRO A 62 -4.97 -7.71 10.57
C PRO A 62 -6.38 -7.16 10.39
N SER A 63 -7.11 -7.75 9.44
CA SER A 63 -8.57 -7.65 9.38
C SER A 63 -9.08 -8.52 10.53
N LYS A 64 -9.31 -7.91 11.70
CA LYS A 64 -10.14 -8.55 12.72
C LYS A 64 -11.61 -8.41 12.34
#